data_AF-L8MRX9-F1
#
_entry.id   AF-L8MRX9-F1
#
_cell.length_a   1.000
_cell.length_b   1.000
_cell.length_c   1.000
_cell.angle_alpha   90.00
_cell.angle_beta   90.00
_cell.angle_gamma   90.00
#
_symmetry.space_group_name_H-M   'P 1'
#
loop_
_entity.id
_entity.type
_entity.pdbx_description
1 polymer ?
#
loop_
_entity_poly.entity_id
_entity_poly.type
_entity_poly.pdbx_seq_one_letter_code
_entity_poly.pdbx_strand_id
1 'polypeptide(L)'
;MKLHILYFCYKIINFILTNRLFISFIIISAFVFGTDLLFTTQWNRIQGFSPTTIGIDFAPEVWLSLLSLVLGTLIIVISIASQNLPKLVDLYMQDWQSLFYVWFLVLAGTHAVLAKVRVEEDRSFLASAVLNDCLFLPLAIVLVFPYIYYILRCTKPVTVIERIFSNHLQQINLLPNPYVSILLNNPQFKSAYQFRLFASLNQLDNLLSYVTLKEAQAQIIEQITELVDRYIILKPNINPQFFLMGQEVRTDISFRTTIEFEDLERSRIFYEQKCFRLLNNAYTQFIEHHEFDLASLCVSEIYRVGITAISIGDDHLIDTTIVRFNTILRIALKHGTRNNEARNLYNFAFHYGNFISNLVRSQKIEQAKLSFHYLRLYGTEIFKYGKTSPVMYFIVDVFAAEMKKILILAHELNLETALQSELLFEMLQVDSLPNFMKDDLDKGQFVDNGVRTLQIGLALFYLKNDRPEFVERIINDIIDDLEYWGKESFCRLIEMTCKHLQLFNHHFWEDTDRGNLNIYYTPYKDYIDQFQDLLISRIRLYADNYLELDHQREELSAKELERILGRFHEQMLRYLHRFSPEK
;
A
#
# COMPACT_ATOMS: atom_id res chain seq x y z
N MET A 1 6.47 37.38 15.98
CA MET A 1 7.06 38.00 14.76
C MET A 1 5.95 38.20 13.74
N LYS A 2 5.81 39.39 13.12
CA LYS A 2 4.70 39.68 12.18
C LYS A 2 4.80 38.81 10.92
N LEU A 3 3.67 38.30 10.41
CA LEU A 3 3.57 37.45 9.20
C LEU A 3 4.38 37.99 8.01
N HIS A 4 4.33 39.31 7.77
CA HIS A 4 5.07 39.96 6.69
C HIS A 4 6.59 39.81 6.80
N ILE A 5 7.16 39.89 8.01
CA ILE A 5 8.61 39.72 8.23
C ILE A 5 8.99 38.28 7.94
N LEU A 6 8.18 37.33 8.43
CA LEU A 6 8.47 35.91 8.26
C LEU A 6 8.35 35.49 6.79
N TYR A 7 7.35 36.02 6.07
CA TYR A 7 7.19 35.80 4.64
C TYR A 7 8.31 36.46 3.82
N PHE A 8 8.80 37.63 4.23
CA PHE A 8 9.96 38.28 3.60
C PHE A 8 11.24 37.45 3.79
N CYS A 9 11.51 36.97 5.01
CA CYS A 9 12.63 36.05 5.27
C CYS A 9 12.51 34.77 4.43
N TYR A 10 11.30 34.20 4.34
CA TYR A 10 11.04 33.05 3.47
C TYR A 10 11.37 33.36 2.00
N LYS A 11 10.95 34.52 1.48
CA LYS A 11 11.26 34.93 0.10
C LYS A 11 12.76 35.05 -0.15
N ILE A 12 13.53 35.59 0.81
CA ILE A 12 15.00 35.66 0.71
C ILE A 12 15.58 34.26 0.67
N ILE A 13 15.19 33.38 1.59
CA ILE A 13 15.68 32.00 1.63
C ILE A 13 15.33 31.28 0.32
N ASN A 14 14.09 31.41 -0.15
CA ASN A 14 13.66 30.78 -1.39
C ASN A 14 14.43 31.34 -2.60
N PHE A 15 14.68 32.65 -2.65
CA PHE A 15 15.53 33.26 -3.66
C PHE A 15 16.95 32.67 -3.64
N ILE A 16 17.52 32.44 -2.44
CA ILE A 16 18.83 31.79 -2.30
C ILE A 16 18.80 30.35 -2.82
N LEU A 17 17.75 29.60 -2.47
CA LEU A 17 17.62 28.19 -2.83
C LEU A 17 17.28 27.99 -4.31
N THR A 18 16.65 28.96 -4.99
CA THR A 18 16.39 28.90 -6.43
C THR A 18 17.62 29.33 -7.24
N ASN A 19 18.43 30.26 -6.73
CA ASN A 19 19.59 30.82 -7.43
C ASN A 19 20.93 30.27 -6.91
N ARG A 20 20.97 29.01 -6.44
CA ARG A 20 22.17 28.40 -5.82
C ARG A 20 23.40 28.47 -6.70
N LEU A 21 23.25 28.23 -8.01
CA LEU A 21 24.36 28.30 -8.98
C LEU A 21 25.04 29.67 -8.95
N PHE A 22 24.26 30.74 -9.02
CA PHE A 22 24.78 32.11 -9.03
C PHE A 22 25.33 32.53 -7.66
N ILE A 23 24.67 32.12 -6.58
CA ILE A 23 25.08 32.49 -5.22
C ILE A 23 26.35 31.74 -4.82
N SER A 24 26.46 30.46 -5.16
CA SER A 24 27.72 29.71 -4.96
C SER A 24 28.86 30.34 -5.75
N PHE A 25 28.63 30.78 -6.99
CA PHE A 25 29.60 31.55 -7.75
C PHE A 25 30.06 32.82 -7.01
N ILE A 26 29.13 33.65 -6.52
CA ILE A 26 29.47 34.86 -5.76
C ILE A 26 30.27 34.53 -4.51
N ILE A 27 29.84 33.53 -3.73
CA ILE A 27 30.51 33.13 -2.48
C ILE A 27 31.94 32.68 -2.76
N ILE A 28 32.14 31.80 -3.74
CA ILE A 28 33.48 31.29 -4.07
C ILE A 28 34.35 32.35 -4.72
N SER A 29 33.78 33.22 -5.56
CA SER A 29 34.50 34.37 -6.13
C SER A 29 34.99 35.31 -5.03
N ALA A 30 34.13 35.65 -4.07
CA ALA A 30 34.50 36.44 -2.90
C ALA A 30 35.56 35.73 -2.04
N PHE A 31 35.49 34.40 -1.91
CA PHE A 31 36.49 33.60 -1.20
C PHE A 31 37.86 33.63 -1.89
N VAL A 32 37.94 33.31 -3.18
CA VAL A 32 39.20 33.29 -3.94
C VAL A 32 39.83 34.68 -3.99
N PHE A 33 39.05 35.72 -4.32
CA PHE A 33 39.56 37.08 -4.38
C PHE A 33 39.92 37.64 -2.99
N GLY A 34 39.10 37.36 -1.98
CA GLY A 34 39.36 37.79 -0.60
C GLY A 34 40.60 37.13 -0.01
N THR A 35 40.81 35.84 -0.28
CA THR A 35 42.02 35.13 0.16
C THR A 35 43.28 35.62 -0.56
N ASP A 36 43.20 35.91 -1.86
CA ASP A 36 44.31 36.52 -2.62
C ASP A 36 44.67 37.92 -2.09
N LEU A 37 43.68 38.78 -1.85
CA LEU A 37 43.91 40.11 -1.26
C LEU A 37 44.54 40.02 0.14
N LEU A 38 44.06 39.11 0.97
CA LEU A 38 44.64 38.90 2.30
C LEU A 38 46.07 38.34 2.22
N PHE A 39 46.33 37.41 1.30
CA PHE A 39 47.67 36.82 1.15
C PHE A 39 48.68 37.83 0.61
N THR A 40 48.31 38.60 -0.42
CA THR A 40 49.14 39.65 -1.02
C THR A 40 49.45 40.77 -0.03
N THR A 41 48.50 41.19 0.81
CA THR A 41 48.76 42.20 1.85
C THR A 41 49.69 41.70 2.96
N GLN A 42 49.63 40.41 3.30
CA GLN A 42 50.53 39.80 4.30
C GLN A 42 51.86 39.33 3.71
N TRP A 43 51.99 39.26 2.38
CA TRP A 43 53.17 38.74 1.68
C TRP A 43 54.47 39.41 2.11
N ASN A 44 54.44 40.73 2.29
CA ASN A 44 55.60 41.51 2.72
C ASN A 44 56.09 41.15 4.14
N ARG A 45 55.26 40.50 4.97
CA ARG A 45 55.65 39.98 6.29
C ARG A 45 56.25 38.58 6.25
N ILE A 46 56.08 37.87 5.13
CA ILE A 46 56.54 36.48 4.91
C ILE A 46 57.90 36.47 4.17
N GLN A 47 58.61 37.61 4.09
CA GLN A 47 59.91 37.82 3.39
C GLN A 47 61.09 37.03 4.00
N GLY A 48 60.99 35.71 4.01
CA GLY A 48 62.08 34.74 4.15
C GLY A 48 62.06 33.65 3.07
N PHE A 49 61.02 33.60 2.23
CA PHE A 49 60.92 32.65 1.11
C PHE A 49 61.51 33.28 -0.16
N SER A 50 62.66 32.78 -0.64
CA SER A 50 63.20 33.20 -1.94
C SER A 50 62.43 32.51 -3.07
N PRO A 51 61.69 33.23 -3.92
CA PRO A 51 60.81 32.64 -4.92
C PRO A 51 61.52 32.16 -6.18
N THR A 52 62.85 32.34 -6.27
CA THR A 52 63.65 32.01 -7.46
C THR A 52 63.82 30.50 -7.71
N THR A 53 63.33 29.63 -6.82
CA THR A 53 63.49 28.17 -6.91
C THR A 53 62.20 27.40 -7.18
N ILE A 54 61.03 28.07 -7.20
CA ILE A 54 59.74 27.42 -7.46
C ILE A 54 59.39 27.69 -8.92
N GLY A 55 59.39 26.65 -9.76
CA GLY A 55 58.91 26.76 -11.14
C GLY A 55 57.40 26.94 -11.13
N ILE A 56 56.91 28.15 -11.37
CA ILE A 56 55.48 28.51 -11.32
C ILE A 56 54.78 28.26 -12.66
N ASP A 57 55.55 27.87 -13.69
CA ASP A 57 55.09 27.88 -15.07
C ASP A 57 54.06 26.79 -15.41
N PHE A 58 53.98 25.72 -14.60
CA PHE A 58 53.20 24.51 -14.89
C PHE A 58 51.77 24.52 -14.33
N ALA A 59 51.45 25.46 -13.44
CA ALA A 59 50.21 25.41 -12.68
C ALA A 59 48.94 25.52 -13.56
N PRO A 60 48.87 26.42 -14.57
CA PRO A 60 47.72 26.47 -15.47
C PRO A 60 47.46 25.16 -16.22
N GLU A 61 48.52 24.47 -16.66
CA GLU A 61 48.42 23.19 -17.35
C GLU A 61 47.86 22.10 -16.43
N VAL A 62 48.32 22.05 -15.17
CA VAL A 62 47.80 21.10 -14.17
C VAL A 62 46.34 21.41 -13.82
N TRP A 63 45.96 22.68 -13.67
CA TRP A 63 44.57 23.08 -13.46
C TRP A 63 43.66 22.64 -14.61
N LEU A 64 44.10 22.84 -15.85
CA LEU A 64 43.34 22.42 -17.03
C LEU A 64 43.15 20.90 -17.07
N SER A 65 44.21 20.14 -16.74
CA SER A 65 44.16 18.68 -16.61
C SER A 65 43.18 18.24 -15.50
N LEU A 66 43.26 18.88 -14.33
CA LEU A 66 42.38 18.60 -13.20
C LEU A 66 40.91 18.86 -13.52
N LEU A 67 40.63 20.00 -14.15
CA LEU A 67 39.28 20.39 -14.55
C LEU A 67 38.72 19.42 -15.60
N SER A 68 39.55 19.01 -16.56
CA SER A 68 39.18 18.02 -17.58
C SER A 68 38.90 16.64 -16.99
N LEU A 69 39.71 16.19 -16.02
CA LEU A 69 39.48 14.93 -15.31
C LEU A 69 38.14 14.96 -14.54
N VAL A 70 37.92 16.00 -13.75
CA VAL A 70 36.71 16.13 -12.91
C VAL A 70 35.47 16.29 -13.79
N LEU A 71 35.48 17.22 -14.75
CA LEU A 71 34.35 17.45 -15.64
C LEU A 71 34.05 16.23 -16.51
N GLY A 72 35.08 15.55 -17.04
CA GLY A 72 34.93 14.32 -17.81
C GLY A 72 34.28 13.20 -16.99
N THR A 73 34.75 13.01 -15.75
CA THR A 73 34.18 12.01 -14.84
C THR A 73 32.72 12.33 -14.51
N LEU A 74 32.41 13.60 -14.21
CA LEU A 74 31.04 14.06 -13.94
C LEU A 74 30.10 13.79 -15.12
N ILE A 75 30.51 14.15 -16.34
CA ILE A 75 29.72 13.95 -17.55
C ILE A 75 29.40 12.46 -17.73
N ILE A 76 30.40 11.58 -17.58
CA ILE A 76 30.21 10.13 -17.74
C ILE A 76 29.26 9.59 -16.67
N VAL A 77 29.55 9.85 -15.39
CA VAL A 77 28.79 9.31 -14.26
C VAL A 77 27.35 9.80 -14.26
N ILE A 78 27.14 11.10 -14.47
CA ILE A 78 25.80 11.69 -14.52
C ILE A 78 25.04 11.20 -15.76
N SER A 79 25.70 11.09 -16.92
CA SER A 79 25.06 10.59 -18.13
C SER A 79 24.55 9.16 -17.93
N ILE A 80 25.40 8.24 -17.45
CA ILE A 80 25.02 6.85 -17.17
C ILE A 80 23.89 6.79 -16.15
N ALA A 81 24.00 7.53 -15.05
CA ALA A 81 23.00 7.47 -13.99
C ALA A 81 21.67 8.14 -14.42
N SER A 82 21.71 9.18 -15.24
CA SER A 82 20.50 9.86 -15.77
C SER A 82 19.65 9.00 -16.69
N GLN A 83 20.23 7.95 -17.29
CA GLN A 83 19.47 6.98 -18.09
C GLN A 83 18.49 6.17 -17.23
N ASN A 84 18.84 5.93 -15.96
CA ASN A 84 18.05 5.11 -15.03
C ASN A 84 17.37 5.93 -13.93
N LEU A 85 17.75 7.20 -13.74
CA LEU A 85 17.21 8.09 -12.71
C LEU A 85 16.81 9.43 -13.35
N PRO A 86 15.52 9.64 -13.67
CA PRO A 86 15.06 10.94 -14.17
C PRO A 86 15.34 12.05 -13.16
N LYS A 87 15.69 13.24 -13.65
CA LYS A 87 16.00 14.45 -12.85
C LYS A 87 17.20 14.32 -11.89
N LEU A 88 18.04 13.29 -12.05
CA LEU A 88 19.32 13.20 -11.33
C LEU A 88 20.20 14.45 -11.57
N VAL A 89 20.16 14.97 -12.79
CA VAL A 89 20.85 16.22 -13.16
C VAL A 89 20.37 17.39 -12.30
N ASP A 90 19.07 17.51 -12.07
CA ASP A 90 18.51 18.60 -11.24
C ASP A 90 18.96 18.48 -9.78
N LEU A 91 19.00 17.26 -9.23
CA LEU A 91 19.48 17.00 -7.88
C LEU A 91 20.96 17.38 -7.72
N TYR A 92 21.78 17.07 -8.74
CA TYR A 92 23.18 17.43 -8.77
C TYR A 92 23.39 18.95 -8.91
N MET A 93 22.67 19.60 -9.83
CA MET A 93 22.78 21.04 -10.08
C MET A 93 22.32 21.90 -8.89
N GLN A 94 21.59 21.31 -7.94
CA GLN A 94 21.16 21.96 -6.71
C GLN A 94 22.07 21.66 -5.51
N ASP A 95 23.07 20.81 -5.66
CA ASP A 95 23.91 20.36 -4.55
C ASP A 95 25.01 21.38 -4.18
N TRP A 96 24.98 21.91 -2.95
CA TRP A 96 25.92 22.95 -2.51
C TRP A 96 27.38 22.50 -2.52
N GLN A 97 27.67 21.28 -2.09
CA GLN A 97 29.04 20.77 -2.03
C GLN A 97 29.62 20.66 -3.45
N SER A 98 28.83 20.15 -4.38
CA SER A 98 29.21 20.07 -5.79
C SER A 98 29.41 21.44 -6.42
N LEU A 99 28.46 22.36 -6.22
CA LEU A 99 28.56 23.71 -6.75
C LEU A 99 29.79 24.47 -6.21
N PHE A 100 30.06 24.39 -4.91
CA PHE A 100 31.22 25.04 -4.31
C PHE A 100 32.52 24.48 -4.86
N TYR A 101 32.63 23.15 -4.97
CA TYR A 101 33.84 22.52 -5.47
C TYR A 101 34.10 22.83 -6.94
N VAL A 102 33.08 22.72 -7.80
CA VAL A 102 33.21 23.04 -9.24
C VAL A 102 33.56 24.51 -9.44
N TRP A 103 32.90 25.44 -8.73
CA TRP A 103 33.25 26.85 -8.81
C TRP A 103 34.65 27.14 -8.29
N PHE A 104 35.10 26.45 -7.23
CA PHE A 104 36.45 26.59 -6.72
C PHE A 104 37.47 26.16 -7.78
N LEU A 105 37.27 25.01 -8.44
CA LEU A 105 38.15 24.56 -9.53
C LEU A 105 38.22 25.57 -10.69
N VAL A 106 37.08 26.06 -11.15
CA VAL A 106 37.01 27.02 -12.27
C VAL A 106 37.67 28.34 -11.91
N LEU A 107 37.35 28.90 -10.74
CA LEU A 107 37.83 30.22 -10.33
C LEU A 107 39.30 30.20 -9.90
N ALA A 108 39.75 29.16 -9.20
CA ALA A 108 41.16 28.99 -8.85
C ALA A 108 42.03 28.68 -10.07
N GLY A 109 41.52 27.91 -11.05
CA GLY A 109 42.21 27.70 -12.32
C GLY A 109 42.28 28.99 -13.16
N THR A 110 41.20 29.76 -13.22
CA THR A 110 41.20 31.08 -13.88
C THR A 110 42.16 32.04 -13.19
N HIS A 111 42.19 32.04 -11.86
CA HIS A 111 43.15 32.79 -11.07
C HIS A 111 44.60 32.40 -11.39
N ALA A 112 44.91 31.11 -11.56
CA ALA A 112 46.26 30.65 -11.94
C ALA A 112 46.70 31.23 -13.29
N VAL A 113 45.81 31.19 -14.30
CA VAL A 113 46.08 31.77 -15.63
C VAL A 113 46.33 33.27 -15.53
N LEU A 114 45.46 34.00 -14.82
CA LEU A 114 45.58 35.45 -14.66
C LEU A 114 46.83 35.85 -13.86
N ALA A 115 47.16 35.10 -12.81
CA ALA A 115 48.36 35.34 -12.01
C ALA A 115 49.61 35.14 -12.85
N LYS A 116 49.68 34.08 -13.67
CA LYS A 116 50.82 33.84 -14.57
C LYS A 116 51.04 35.00 -15.55
N VAL A 117 50.00 35.39 -16.29
CA VAL A 117 50.08 36.51 -17.25
C VAL A 117 50.53 37.80 -16.57
N ARG A 118 50.00 38.08 -15.37
CA ARG A 118 50.38 39.29 -14.62
C ARG A 118 51.79 39.23 -14.03
N VAL A 119 52.28 38.07 -13.62
CA VAL A 119 53.66 37.90 -13.11
C VAL A 119 54.69 38.11 -14.21
N GLU A 120 54.37 37.74 -15.45
CA GLU A 120 55.21 38.04 -16.62
C GLU A 120 55.34 39.55 -16.88
N GLU A 121 54.28 40.32 -16.59
CA GLU A 121 54.25 41.79 -16.74
C GLU A 121 54.84 42.53 -15.51
N ASP A 122 54.50 42.09 -14.30
CA ASP A 122 54.94 42.70 -13.03
C ASP A 122 55.14 41.63 -11.94
N ARG A 123 56.37 41.57 -11.39
CA ARG A 123 56.73 40.63 -10.32
C ARG A 123 56.01 40.90 -8.99
N SER A 124 55.31 42.02 -8.83
CA SER A 124 54.50 42.30 -7.65
C SER A 124 53.36 41.28 -7.44
N PHE A 125 52.92 40.61 -8.51
CA PHE A 125 51.87 39.57 -8.49
C PHE A 125 52.37 38.17 -8.13
N LEU A 126 53.67 38.02 -7.83
CA LEU A 126 54.26 36.71 -7.53
C LEU A 126 53.65 36.05 -6.28
N ALA A 127 53.17 36.86 -5.33
CA ALA A 127 52.44 36.37 -4.17
C ALA A 127 51.17 35.58 -4.55
N SER A 128 50.41 36.06 -5.53
CA SER A 128 49.19 35.41 -6.02
C SER A 128 49.49 34.09 -6.72
N ALA A 129 50.58 34.03 -7.50
CA ALA A 129 50.99 32.79 -8.14
C ALA A 129 51.46 31.75 -7.11
N VAL A 130 52.25 32.15 -6.11
CA VAL A 130 52.68 31.28 -5.00
C VAL A 130 51.48 30.78 -4.18
N LEU A 131 50.50 31.65 -3.88
CA LEU A 131 49.26 31.25 -3.21
C LEU A 131 48.56 30.13 -3.98
N ASN A 132 48.45 30.29 -5.30
CA ASN A 132 47.77 29.31 -6.12
C ASN A 132 48.50 27.96 -6.11
N ASP A 133 49.80 27.97 -6.37
CA ASP A 133 50.62 26.77 -6.54
C ASP A 133 50.84 26.01 -5.23
N CYS A 134 50.96 26.72 -4.12
CA CYS A 134 51.27 26.12 -2.82
C CYS A 134 50.02 25.83 -1.97
N LEU A 135 48.90 26.53 -2.22
CA LEU A 135 47.68 26.36 -1.42
C LEU A 135 46.50 25.85 -2.23
N PHE A 136 46.05 26.60 -3.25
CA PHE A 136 44.83 26.23 -3.97
C PHE A 136 44.97 24.94 -4.77
N LEU A 137 46.08 24.78 -5.49
CA LEU A 137 46.31 23.62 -6.35
C LEU A 137 46.49 22.32 -5.53
N PRO A 138 47.32 22.26 -4.47
CA PRO A 138 47.42 21.06 -3.63
C PRO A 138 46.10 20.73 -2.94
N LEU A 139 45.37 21.74 -2.45
CA LEU A 139 44.05 21.55 -1.84
C LEU A 139 43.07 20.95 -2.84
N ALA A 140 43.03 21.46 -4.08
CA ALA A 140 42.20 20.93 -5.14
C ALA A 140 42.53 19.47 -5.43
N ILE A 141 43.82 19.12 -5.61
CA ILE A 141 44.26 17.75 -5.89
C ILE A 141 43.84 16.77 -4.79
N VAL A 142 44.03 17.14 -3.51
CA VAL A 142 43.64 16.31 -2.37
C VAL A 142 42.12 16.08 -2.34
N LEU A 143 41.32 17.06 -2.74
CA LEU A 143 39.86 16.99 -2.73
C LEU A 143 39.26 16.26 -3.95
N VAL A 144 40.01 16.04 -5.04
CA VAL A 144 39.51 15.37 -6.25
C VAL A 144 38.95 13.98 -5.96
N PHE A 145 39.72 13.13 -5.29
CA PHE A 145 39.28 11.75 -5.04
C PHE A 145 38.07 11.68 -4.10
N PRO A 146 38.06 12.38 -2.93
CA PRO A 146 36.87 12.50 -2.10
C PRO A 146 35.65 13.01 -2.87
N TYR A 147 35.84 13.99 -3.76
CA TYR A 147 34.76 14.54 -4.56
C TYR A 147 34.21 13.54 -5.58
N ILE A 148 35.07 12.86 -6.35
CA ILE A 148 34.63 11.83 -7.30
C ILE A 148 33.85 10.72 -6.57
N TYR A 149 34.36 10.27 -5.43
CA TYR A 149 33.67 9.27 -4.61
C TYR A 149 32.32 9.77 -4.10
N TYR A 150 32.25 11.02 -3.64
CA TYR A 150 31.01 11.66 -3.23
C TYR A 150 29.96 11.63 -4.36
N ILE A 151 30.35 11.98 -5.58
CA ILE A 151 29.43 11.95 -6.73
C ILE A 151 28.96 10.54 -7.05
N LEU A 152 29.87 9.58 -7.12
CA LEU A 152 29.51 8.17 -7.36
C LEU A 152 28.52 7.65 -6.31
N ARG A 153 28.63 8.09 -5.06
CA ARG A 153 27.68 7.77 -4.00
C ARG A 153 26.34 8.47 -4.21
N CYS A 154 26.34 9.75 -4.57
CA CYS A 154 25.13 10.53 -4.83
C CYS A 154 24.33 10.05 -6.04
N THR A 155 24.96 9.35 -6.99
CA THR A 155 24.27 8.78 -8.16
C THR A 155 23.66 7.40 -7.93
N LYS A 156 23.90 6.76 -6.77
CA LYS A 156 23.27 5.47 -6.47
C LYS A 156 21.76 5.67 -6.22
N PRO A 157 20.87 4.82 -6.79
CA PRO A 157 19.42 4.94 -6.60
C PRO A 157 19.00 5.06 -5.14
N VAL A 158 19.53 4.20 -4.27
CA VAL A 158 19.25 4.19 -2.82
C VAL A 158 19.56 5.55 -2.18
N THR A 159 20.71 6.15 -2.47
CA THR A 159 21.08 7.47 -1.94
C THR A 159 20.14 8.56 -2.43
N VAL A 160 19.70 8.50 -3.68
CA VAL A 160 18.76 9.46 -4.26
C VAL A 160 17.39 9.35 -3.57
N ILE A 161 16.90 8.13 -3.41
CA ILE A 161 15.66 7.79 -2.71
C ILE A 161 15.71 8.33 -1.27
N GLU A 162 16.76 8.00 -0.52
CA GLU A 162 16.98 8.48 0.86
C GLU A 162 17.03 10.00 0.96
N ARG A 163 17.64 10.69 -0.01
CA ARG A 163 17.72 12.16 -0.03
C ARG A 163 16.35 12.79 -0.25
N ILE A 164 15.55 12.27 -1.19
CA ILE A 164 14.19 12.75 -1.45
C ILE A 164 13.32 12.52 -0.20
N PHE A 165 13.36 11.30 0.34
CA PHE A 165 12.65 10.93 1.56
C PHE A 165 13.02 11.82 2.75
N SER A 166 14.31 11.97 3.05
CA SER A 166 14.77 12.77 4.20
C SER A 166 14.35 14.24 4.09
N ASN A 167 14.45 14.83 2.90
CA ASN A 167 14.01 16.20 2.65
C ASN A 167 12.49 16.34 2.84
N HIS A 168 11.72 15.37 2.37
CA HIS A 168 10.27 15.35 2.50
C HIS A 168 9.82 15.17 3.95
N LEU A 169 10.43 14.22 4.66
CA LEU A 169 10.20 13.98 6.08
C LEU A 169 10.50 15.23 6.90
N GLN A 170 11.56 15.96 6.57
CA GLN A 170 11.86 17.25 7.19
C GLN A 170 10.74 18.27 6.94
N GLN A 171 10.17 18.35 5.73
CA GLN A 171 9.02 19.22 5.48
C GLN A 171 7.81 18.81 6.35
N ILE A 172 7.46 17.52 6.39
CA ILE A 172 6.37 17.03 7.24
C ILE A 172 6.59 17.42 8.71
N ASN A 173 7.81 17.22 9.23
CA ASN A 173 8.17 17.58 10.60
C ASN A 173 8.10 19.09 10.89
N LEU A 174 8.21 19.94 9.86
CA LEU A 174 8.11 21.39 9.98
C LEU A 174 6.67 21.90 9.93
N LEU A 175 5.70 21.13 9.43
CA LEU A 175 4.28 21.54 9.37
C LEU A 175 3.68 22.03 10.70
N PRO A 176 3.90 21.36 11.86
CA PRO A 176 3.39 21.82 13.14
C PRO A 176 4.22 22.97 13.75
N ASN A 177 5.34 23.36 13.13
CA ASN A 177 6.20 24.41 13.67
C ASN A 177 5.44 25.76 13.73
N PRO A 178 5.51 26.52 14.84
CA PRO A 178 4.79 27.80 14.98
C PRO A 178 5.06 28.82 13.86
N TYR A 179 6.29 28.87 13.33
CA TYR A 179 6.65 29.78 12.24
C TYR A 179 6.00 29.38 10.92
N VAL A 180 6.01 28.09 10.60
CA VAL A 180 5.35 27.54 9.41
C VAL A 180 3.84 27.69 9.53
N SER A 181 3.28 27.41 10.71
CA SER A 181 1.87 27.62 11.02
C SER A 181 1.44 29.06 10.71
N ILE A 182 2.21 30.08 11.11
CA ILE A 182 1.89 31.48 10.76
C ILE A 182 1.95 31.70 9.23
N LEU A 183 2.98 31.19 8.55
CA LEU A 183 3.14 31.34 7.10
C LEU A 183 2.04 30.68 6.27
N LEU A 184 1.46 29.58 6.76
CA LEU A 184 0.38 28.86 6.08
C LEU A 184 -0.89 29.71 5.89
N ASN A 185 -1.03 30.80 6.66
CA ASN A 185 -2.10 31.78 6.44
C ASN A 185 -1.87 32.61 5.15
N ASN A 186 -0.68 32.62 4.57
CA ASN A 186 -0.42 33.21 3.27
C ASN A 186 -0.73 32.20 2.15
N PRO A 187 -1.65 32.51 1.21
CA PRO A 187 -2.09 31.54 0.21
C PRO A 187 -0.99 31.14 -0.78
N GLN A 188 -0.06 32.05 -1.11
CA GLN A 188 1.05 31.76 -2.01
C GLN A 188 2.05 30.80 -1.35
N PHE A 189 2.41 31.06 -0.08
CA PHE A 189 3.26 30.16 0.67
C PHE A 189 2.62 28.78 0.83
N LYS A 190 1.34 28.72 1.23
CA LYS A 190 0.60 27.47 1.37
C LYS A 190 0.62 26.65 0.08
N SER A 191 0.24 27.26 -1.05
CA SER A 191 0.18 26.57 -2.35
C SER A 191 1.56 26.05 -2.76
N ALA A 192 2.61 26.85 -2.59
CA ALA A 192 3.98 26.42 -2.87
C ALA A 192 4.44 25.29 -1.92
N TYR A 193 4.02 25.32 -0.66
CA TYR A 193 4.35 24.28 0.32
C TYR A 193 3.69 22.95 -0.02
N GLN A 194 2.38 22.95 -0.28
CA GLN A 194 1.64 21.77 -0.72
C GLN A 194 2.21 21.21 -2.02
N PHE A 195 2.50 22.07 -3.00
CA PHE A 195 3.12 21.67 -4.27
C PHE A 195 4.46 20.96 -4.05
N ARG A 196 5.33 21.47 -3.17
CA ARG A 196 6.63 20.83 -2.89
C ARG A 196 6.48 19.43 -2.30
N LEU A 197 5.53 19.22 -1.38
CA LEU A 197 5.23 17.89 -0.85
C LEU A 197 4.79 16.95 -1.98
N PHE A 198 3.87 17.41 -2.84
CA PHE A 198 3.35 16.59 -3.94
C PHE A 198 4.41 16.31 -5.00
N ALA A 199 5.23 17.29 -5.35
CA ALA A 199 6.31 17.14 -6.31
C ALA A 199 7.35 16.10 -5.83
N SER A 200 7.65 16.08 -4.54
CA SER A 200 8.55 15.09 -3.93
C SER A 200 7.96 13.68 -3.97
N LEU A 201 6.67 13.51 -3.63
CA LEU A 201 5.98 12.23 -3.77
C LEU A 201 5.93 11.76 -5.23
N ASN A 202 5.67 12.67 -6.17
CA ASN A 202 5.71 12.37 -7.60
C ASN A 202 7.13 11.98 -8.05
N GLN A 203 8.20 12.52 -7.44
CA GLN A 203 9.56 12.08 -7.74
C GLN A 203 9.79 10.64 -7.28
N LEU A 204 9.37 10.28 -6.06
CA LEU A 204 9.46 8.90 -5.58
C LEU A 204 8.68 7.92 -6.48
N ASP A 205 7.46 8.29 -6.87
CA ASP A 205 6.64 7.50 -7.79
C ASP A 205 7.31 7.31 -9.16
N ASN A 206 7.85 8.38 -9.75
CA ASN A 206 8.62 8.26 -10.99
C ASN A 206 9.81 7.32 -10.81
N LEU A 207 10.58 7.46 -9.72
CA LEU A 207 11.73 6.57 -9.47
C LEU A 207 11.32 5.10 -9.39
N LEU A 208 10.15 4.80 -8.82
CA LEU A 208 9.64 3.43 -8.74
C LEU A 208 9.52 2.77 -10.12
N SER A 209 9.15 3.53 -11.15
CA SER A 209 9.02 3.03 -12.52
C SER A 209 10.36 2.86 -13.26
N TYR A 210 11.43 3.53 -12.84
CA TYR A 210 12.75 3.46 -13.52
C TYR A 210 13.77 2.58 -12.81
N VAL A 211 13.62 2.37 -11.51
CA VAL A 211 14.53 1.52 -10.74
C VAL A 211 14.22 0.06 -11.02
N THR A 212 15.25 -0.70 -11.39
CA THR A 212 15.15 -2.13 -11.73
C THR A 212 15.37 -3.06 -10.53
N LEU A 213 16.01 -2.58 -9.47
CA LEU A 213 16.29 -3.37 -8.28
C LEU A 213 15.06 -3.41 -7.36
N LYS A 214 14.57 -4.62 -7.09
CA LYS A 214 13.40 -4.86 -6.23
C LYS A 214 13.57 -4.27 -4.83
N GLU A 215 14.77 -4.34 -4.27
CA GLU A 215 15.06 -3.81 -2.93
C GLU A 215 14.86 -2.29 -2.87
N ALA A 216 15.24 -1.58 -3.93
CA ALA A 216 15.06 -0.14 -4.00
C ALA A 216 13.59 0.24 -4.30
N GLN A 217 12.84 -0.59 -5.04
CA GLN A 217 11.39 -0.43 -5.19
C GLN A 217 10.66 -0.64 -3.86
N ALA A 218 11.01 -1.70 -3.13
CA ALA A 218 10.50 -1.95 -1.78
C ALA A 218 10.79 -0.78 -0.83
N GLN A 219 12.02 -0.27 -0.84
CA GLN A 219 12.41 0.89 -0.05
C GLN A 219 11.55 2.13 -0.34
N ILE A 220 11.22 2.40 -1.61
CA ILE A 220 10.34 3.53 -1.96
C ILE A 220 8.94 3.33 -1.37
N ILE A 221 8.38 2.13 -1.49
CA ILE A 221 7.03 1.79 -0.98
C ILE A 221 6.97 2.00 0.53
N GLU A 222 7.93 1.44 1.27
CA GLU A 222 8.04 1.58 2.73
C GLU A 222 8.25 3.04 3.15
N GLN A 223 9.07 3.79 2.42
CA GLN A 223 9.33 5.20 2.72
C GLN A 223 8.10 6.07 2.47
N ILE A 224 7.32 5.82 1.41
CA ILE A 224 6.03 6.52 1.19
C ILE A 224 5.13 6.28 2.41
N THR A 225 5.05 5.06 2.92
CA THR A 225 4.27 4.75 4.13
C THR A 225 4.80 5.46 5.35
N GLU A 226 6.11 5.48 5.58
CA GLU A 226 6.71 6.19 6.72
C GLU A 226 6.39 7.69 6.69
N LEU A 227 6.40 8.30 5.50
CA LEU A 227 5.98 9.69 5.33
C LEU A 227 4.50 9.89 5.70
N VAL A 228 3.62 8.96 5.31
CA VAL A 228 2.19 9.00 5.64
C VAL A 228 1.97 8.81 7.14
N ASP A 229 2.58 7.80 7.74
CA ASP A 229 2.52 7.55 9.19
C ASP A 229 2.93 8.79 9.97
N ARG A 230 4.08 9.38 9.60
CA ARG A 230 4.57 10.59 10.26
C ARG A 230 3.62 11.76 10.08
N TYR A 231 3.04 11.92 8.89
CA TYR A 231 2.07 12.96 8.62
C TYR A 231 0.81 12.80 9.48
N ILE A 232 0.25 11.59 9.57
CA ILE A 232 -0.96 11.28 10.36
C ILE A 232 -0.73 11.61 11.84
N ILE A 233 0.43 11.26 12.39
CA ILE A 233 0.80 11.58 13.78
C ILE A 233 0.85 13.10 14.04
N LEU A 234 1.35 13.87 13.08
CA LEU A 234 1.47 15.33 13.23
C LEU A 234 0.19 16.09 12.87
N LYS A 235 -0.70 15.48 12.08
CA LYS A 235 -1.94 16.07 11.52
C LYS A 235 -2.77 16.88 12.52
N PRO A 236 -3.01 16.43 13.78
CA PRO A 236 -3.78 17.21 14.75
C PRO A 236 -3.17 18.59 15.08
N ASN A 237 -1.85 18.73 14.95
CA ASN A 237 -1.09 19.93 15.29
C ASN A 237 -0.79 20.83 14.08
N ILE A 238 -1.25 20.46 12.88
CA ILE A 238 -1.04 21.24 11.66
C ILE A 238 -2.07 22.38 11.60
N ASN A 239 -1.66 23.57 11.16
CA ASN A 239 -2.57 24.69 10.95
C ASN A 239 -3.71 24.28 9.98
N PRO A 240 -5.00 24.43 10.37
CA PRO A 240 -6.15 24.09 9.53
C PRO A 240 -6.13 24.69 8.12
N GLN A 241 -5.51 25.85 7.95
CA GLN A 241 -5.36 26.50 6.63
C GLN A 241 -4.60 25.63 5.63
N PHE A 242 -3.69 24.76 6.09
CA PHE A 242 -2.97 23.82 5.23
C PHE A 242 -3.89 22.84 4.51
N PHE A 243 -5.05 22.50 5.07
CA PHE A 243 -5.96 21.54 4.44
C PHE A 243 -6.82 22.13 3.33
N LEU A 244 -6.85 23.47 3.20
CA LEU A 244 -7.49 24.14 2.07
C LEU A 244 -6.59 24.02 0.84
N MET A 245 -7.00 23.24 -0.15
CA MET A 245 -6.18 22.88 -1.30
C MET A 245 -5.93 24.06 -2.22
N GLY A 246 -4.66 24.36 -2.48
CA GLY A 246 -4.25 25.31 -3.51
C GLY A 246 -4.51 24.78 -4.92
N GLN A 247 -4.49 25.68 -5.92
CA GLN A 247 -4.77 25.33 -7.31
C GLN A 247 -3.82 24.24 -7.85
N GLU A 248 -2.54 24.29 -7.47
CA GLU A 248 -1.52 23.31 -7.89
C GLU A 248 -1.81 21.88 -7.42
N VAL A 249 -2.44 21.73 -6.24
CA VAL A 249 -2.86 20.41 -5.73
C VAL A 249 -4.08 19.91 -6.50
N ARG A 250 -5.01 20.83 -6.82
CA ARG A 250 -6.24 20.49 -7.56
C ARG A 250 -5.97 20.09 -9.01
N THR A 251 -4.89 20.62 -9.61
CA THR A 251 -4.48 20.29 -10.99
C THR A 251 -3.56 19.06 -11.07
N ASP A 252 -3.06 18.54 -9.94
CA ASP A 252 -2.27 17.31 -9.91
C ASP A 252 -3.08 16.14 -10.50
N ILE A 253 -2.43 15.28 -11.28
CA ILE A 253 -3.10 14.20 -12.03
C ILE A 253 -3.86 13.26 -11.11
N SER A 254 -3.42 13.10 -9.86
CA SER A 254 -4.12 12.30 -8.87
C SER A 254 -5.50 12.87 -8.56
N PHE A 255 -5.69 14.19 -8.59
CA PHE A 255 -6.95 14.84 -8.20
C PHE A 255 -7.75 15.42 -9.36
N ARG A 256 -7.21 15.45 -10.58
CA ARG A 256 -7.85 16.07 -11.74
C ARG A 256 -9.24 15.52 -12.07
N THR A 257 -9.52 14.26 -11.72
CA THR A 257 -10.83 13.60 -11.90
C THR A 257 -11.70 13.63 -10.64
N THR A 258 -11.23 14.26 -9.56
CA THR A 258 -11.98 14.40 -8.30
C THR A 258 -12.91 15.61 -8.42
N ILE A 259 -14.20 15.40 -8.18
CA ILE A 259 -15.23 16.44 -8.31
C ILE A 259 -15.52 17.11 -6.95
N GLU A 260 -15.29 16.39 -5.85
CA GLU A 260 -15.67 16.78 -4.48
C GLU A 260 -14.45 17.22 -3.65
N PHE A 261 -13.83 18.34 -4.05
CA PHE A 261 -12.69 18.89 -3.29
C PHE A 261 -13.08 19.32 -1.87
N GLU A 262 -14.32 19.77 -1.65
CA GLU A 262 -14.78 20.20 -0.33
C GLU A 262 -14.71 19.09 0.72
N ASP A 263 -15.07 17.87 0.35
CA ASP A 263 -15.06 16.74 1.28
C ASP A 263 -13.64 16.35 1.68
N LEU A 264 -12.67 16.47 0.77
CA LEU A 264 -11.25 16.28 1.06
C LEU A 264 -10.68 17.35 1.99
N GLU A 265 -11.10 18.60 1.83
CA GLU A 265 -10.68 19.70 2.71
C GLU A 265 -11.29 19.54 4.12
N ARG A 266 -12.57 19.14 4.19
CA ARG A 266 -13.29 18.89 5.46
C ARG A 266 -12.71 17.71 6.23
N SER A 267 -12.48 16.59 5.55
CA SER A 267 -11.92 15.37 6.14
C SER A 267 -10.39 15.45 6.35
N ARG A 268 -9.72 16.44 5.74
CA ARG A 268 -8.28 16.70 5.90
C ARG A 268 -7.38 15.55 5.43
N ILE A 269 -7.84 14.72 4.49
CA ILE A 269 -7.16 13.48 4.05
C ILE A 269 -6.44 13.59 2.68
N PHE A 270 -6.29 14.79 2.12
CA PHE A 270 -5.81 14.94 0.74
C PHE A 270 -4.38 14.40 0.54
N TYR A 271 -3.52 14.48 1.57
CA TYR A 271 -2.14 13.99 1.49
C TYR A 271 -2.09 12.46 1.55
N GLU A 272 -2.87 11.86 2.43
CA GLU A 272 -3.02 10.40 2.58
C GLU A 272 -3.63 9.80 1.31
N GLN A 273 -4.64 10.46 0.72
CA GLN A 273 -5.21 10.04 -0.55
C GLN A 273 -4.22 10.09 -1.71
N LYS A 274 -3.32 11.08 -1.74
CA LYS A 274 -2.23 11.12 -2.73
C LYS A 274 -1.36 9.89 -2.59
N CYS A 275 -0.90 9.60 -1.38
CA CYS A 275 0.00 8.46 -1.13
C CYS A 275 -0.67 7.12 -1.41
N PHE A 276 -1.95 6.94 -1.02
CA PHE A 276 -2.71 5.74 -1.37
C PHE A 276 -2.86 5.54 -2.88
N ARG A 277 -2.98 6.61 -3.67
CA ARG A 277 -3.00 6.51 -5.13
C ARG A 277 -1.65 6.03 -5.68
N LEU A 278 -0.53 6.51 -5.11
CA LEU A 278 0.80 6.05 -5.51
C LEU A 278 0.98 4.56 -5.19
N LEU A 279 0.64 4.13 -3.97
CA LEU A 279 0.67 2.71 -3.58
C LEU A 279 -0.25 1.84 -4.46
N ASN A 280 -1.42 2.34 -4.86
CA ASN A 280 -2.33 1.62 -5.75
C ASN A 280 -1.80 1.52 -7.19
N ASN A 281 -1.15 2.57 -7.70
CA ASN A 281 -0.49 2.55 -9.00
C ASN A 281 0.68 1.56 -9.00
N ALA A 282 1.52 1.62 -7.96
CA ALA A 282 2.59 0.67 -7.71
C ALA A 282 2.07 -0.77 -7.68
N TYR A 283 1.02 -1.04 -6.89
CA TYR A 283 0.37 -2.35 -6.85
C TYR A 283 -0.06 -2.83 -8.23
N THR A 284 -0.70 -1.96 -9.02
CA THR A 284 -1.18 -2.29 -10.37
C THR A 284 -0.02 -2.60 -11.31
N GLN A 285 1.08 -1.84 -11.24
CA GLN A 285 2.28 -2.10 -12.01
C GLN A 285 2.92 -3.45 -11.64
N PHE A 286 3.07 -3.74 -10.36
CA PHE A 286 3.72 -4.97 -9.89
C PHE A 286 2.92 -6.22 -10.20
N ILE A 287 1.59 -6.16 -10.02
CA ILE A 287 0.75 -7.30 -10.35
C ILE A 287 0.77 -7.61 -11.85
N GLU A 288 0.78 -6.60 -12.72
CA GLU A 288 0.88 -6.77 -14.17
C GLU A 288 2.23 -7.36 -14.60
N HIS A 289 3.32 -7.01 -13.91
CA HIS A 289 4.66 -7.58 -14.15
C HIS A 289 4.93 -8.90 -13.39
N HIS A 290 3.92 -9.46 -12.71
CA HIS A 290 4.03 -10.69 -11.92
C HIS A 290 5.03 -10.59 -10.74
N GLU A 291 5.27 -9.38 -10.23
CA GLU A 291 6.09 -9.08 -9.05
C GLU A 291 5.24 -9.14 -7.78
N PHE A 292 4.80 -10.35 -7.43
CA PHE A 292 3.82 -10.58 -6.37
C PHE A 292 4.31 -10.25 -4.96
N ASP A 293 5.63 -10.34 -4.73
CA ASP A 293 6.30 -9.90 -3.52
C ASP A 293 6.10 -8.39 -3.28
N LEU A 294 6.37 -7.58 -4.30
CA LEU A 294 6.18 -6.12 -4.24
C LEU A 294 4.69 -5.71 -4.23
N ALA A 295 3.85 -6.42 -4.97
CA ALA A 295 2.40 -6.21 -4.91
C ALA A 295 1.85 -6.49 -3.50
N SER A 296 2.28 -7.57 -2.86
CA SER A 296 1.90 -7.89 -1.48
C SER A 296 2.39 -6.83 -0.50
N LEU A 297 3.62 -6.31 -0.68
CA LEU A 297 4.17 -5.23 0.14
C LEU A 297 3.27 -3.98 0.11
N CYS A 298 2.76 -3.56 -1.07
CA CYS A 298 1.82 -2.43 -1.15
C CYS A 298 0.56 -2.63 -0.28
N VAL A 299 0.04 -3.85 -0.19
CA VAL A 299 -1.13 -4.16 0.65
C VAL A 299 -0.77 -4.13 2.13
N SER A 300 0.40 -4.67 2.48
CA SER A 300 0.95 -4.60 3.84
C SER A 300 1.12 -3.16 4.31
N GLU A 301 1.60 -2.29 3.43
CA GLU A 301 1.79 -0.88 3.72
C GLU A 301 0.47 -0.12 3.92
N ILE A 302 -0.58 -0.46 3.14
CA ILE A 302 -1.93 0.09 3.37
C ILE A 302 -2.49 -0.37 4.71
N TYR A 303 -2.29 -1.65 5.07
CA TYR A 303 -2.62 -2.17 6.39
C TYR A 303 -1.94 -1.34 7.49
N ARG A 304 -0.63 -1.08 7.36
CA ARG A 304 0.14 -0.29 8.32
C ARG A 304 -0.41 1.13 8.50
N VAL A 305 -0.71 1.85 7.42
CA VAL A 305 -1.35 3.18 7.49
C VAL A 305 -2.71 3.08 8.21
N GLY A 306 -3.49 2.03 7.92
CA GLY A 306 -4.76 1.77 8.58
C GLY A 306 -4.63 1.61 10.10
N ILE A 307 -3.61 0.89 10.57
CA ILE A 307 -3.32 0.75 12.00
C ILE A 307 -2.98 2.10 12.62
N THR A 308 -2.16 2.91 11.95
CA THR A 308 -1.85 4.27 12.41
C THR A 308 -3.13 5.12 12.52
N ALA A 309 -4.03 5.05 11.54
CA ALA A 309 -5.32 5.75 11.55
C ALA A 309 -6.20 5.32 12.73
N ILE A 310 -6.29 4.01 13.00
CA ILE A 310 -7.01 3.45 14.15
C ILE A 310 -6.42 3.97 15.47
N SER A 311 -5.10 4.00 15.60
CA SER A 311 -4.42 4.42 16.83
C SER A 311 -4.68 5.89 17.21
N ILE A 312 -4.88 6.75 16.22
CA ILE A 312 -5.18 8.18 16.41
C ILE A 312 -6.70 8.44 16.44
N GLY A 313 -7.51 7.48 16.02
CA GLY A 313 -8.96 7.62 15.95
C GLY A 313 -9.44 8.51 14.81
N ASP A 314 -8.72 8.53 13.68
CA ASP A 314 -9.12 9.29 12.48
C ASP A 314 -10.11 8.47 11.64
N ASP A 315 -11.41 8.58 11.96
CA ASP A 315 -12.47 7.80 11.32
C ASP A 315 -12.56 8.03 9.81
N HIS A 316 -12.35 9.26 9.32
CA HIS A 316 -12.35 9.55 7.89
C HIS A 316 -11.22 8.81 7.15
N LEU A 317 -10.06 8.71 7.78
CA LEU A 317 -8.93 7.98 7.21
C LEU A 317 -9.13 6.46 7.30
N ILE A 318 -9.74 5.95 8.36
CA ILE A 318 -10.14 4.54 8.47
C ILE A 318 -11.08 4.17 7.32
N ASP A 319 -12.14 4.95 7.11
CA ASP A 319 -13.10 4.73 6.02
C ASP A 319 -12.42 4.79 4.65
N THR A 320 -11.50 5.74 4.46
CA THR A 320 -10.70 5.83 3.24
C THR A 320 -9.83 4.59 3.05
N THR A 321 -9.25 4.06 4.12
CA THR A 321 -8.42 2.85 4.07
C THR A 321 -9.25 1.63 3.65
N ILE A 322 -10.48 1.48 4.18
CA ILE A 322 -11.43 0.44 3.75
C ILE A 322 -11.70 0.53 2.25
N VAL A 323 -11.99 1.73 1.74
CA VAL A 323 -12.19 1.96 0.30
C VAL A 323 -10.95 1.55 -0.51
N ARG A 324 -9.74 1.76 0.01
CA ARG A 324 -8.50 1.37 -0.68
C ARG A 324 -8.28 -0.13 -0.69
N PHE A 325 -8.53 -0.83 0.42
CA PHE A 325 -8.54 -2.30 0.43
C PHE A 325 -9.49 -2.85 -0.64
N ASN A 326 -10.74 -2.40 -0.67
CA ASN A 326 -11.72 -2.90 -1.64
C ASN A 326 -11.36 -2.55 -3.10
N THR A 327 -10.74 -1.38 -3.33
CA THR A 327 -10.23 -0.99 -4.65
C THR A 327 -9.17 -1.97 -5.15
N ILE A 328 -8.20 -2.31 -4.29
CA ILE A 328 -7.12 -3.24 -4.61
C ILE A 328 -7.65 -4.66 -4.76
N LEU A 329 -8.56 -5.10 -3.88
CA LEU A 329 -9.17 -6.43 -3.96
C LEU A 329 -9.86 -6.64 -5.32
N ARG A 330 -10.60 -5.63 -5.80
CA ARG A 330 -11.20 -5.67 -7.14
C ARG A 330 -10.15 -5.81 -8.25
N ILE A 331 -9.01 -5.13 -8.15
CA ILE A 331 -7.92 -5.24 -9.12
C ILE A 331 -7.30 -6.65 -9.05
N ALA A 332 -7.03 -7.15 -7.84
CA ALA A 332 -6.49 -8.48 -7.57
C ALA A 332 -7.38 -9.58 -8.15
N LEU A 333 -8.70 -9.49 -7.94
CA LEU A 333 -9.68 -10.45 -8.45
C LEU A 333 -9.71 -10.46 -9.97
N LYS A 334 -9.77 -9.28 -10.58
CA LYS A 334 -9.75 -9.12 -12.04
C LYS A 334 -8.46 -9.69 -12.65
N HIS A 335 -7.32 -9.48 -12.02
CA HIS A 335 -6.05 -10.04 -12.47
C HIS A 335 -6.02 -11.56 -12.31
N GLY A 336 -6.34 -12.07 -11.12
CA GLY A 336 -6.24 -13.49 -10.81
C GLY A 336 -7.18 -14.35 -11.65
N THR A 337 -8.37 -13.84 -11.98
CA THR A 337 -9.31 -14.51 -12.88
C THR A 337 -8.83 -14.53 -14.33
N ARG A 338 -8.26 -13.43 -14.83
CA ARG A 338 -7.74 -13.34 -16.21
C ARG A 338 -6.51 -14.20 -16.45
N ASN A 339 -5.63 -14.27 -15.46
CA ASN A 339 -4.32 -14.93 -15.59
C ASN A 339 -4.25 -16.30 -14.89
N ASN A 340 -5.34 -16.75 -14.27
CA ASN A 340 -5.41 -17.97 -13.46
C ASN A 340 -4.32 -18.02 -12.36
N GLU A 341 -4.07 -16.87 -11.72
CA GLU A 341 -2.97 -16.65 -10.78
C GLU A 341 -3.47 -15.94 -9.53
N ALA A 342 -3.70 -16.70 -8.45
CA ALA A 342 -4.45 -16.24 -7.29
C ALA A 342 -3.57 -15.87 -6.08
N ARG A 343 -2.24 -15.96 -6.18
CA ARG A 343 -1.32 -15.69 -5.06
C ARG A 343 -1.52 -14.33 -4.38
N ASN A 344 -1.86 -13.28 -5.15
CA ASN A 344 -2.12 -11.96 -4.55
C ASN A 344 -3.40 -11.93 -3.72
N LEU A 345 -4.44 -12.66 -4.14
CA LEU A 345 -5.70 -12.74 -3.39
C LEU A 345 -5.51 -13.46 -2.07
N TYR A 346 -4.64 -14.48 -2.07
CA TYR A 346 -4.18 -15.11 -0.84
C TYR A 346 -3.65 -14.01 0.06
N ASN A 347 -2.47 -13.42 -0.24
CA ASN A 347 -1.78 -12.41 0.59
C ASN A 347 -2.67 -11.23 1.03
N PHE A 348 -3.50 -10.73 0.13
CA PHE A 348 -4.45 -9.67 0.40
C PHE A 348 -5.42 -10.01 1.57
N ALA A 349 -6.01 -11.21 1.57
CA ALA A 349 -7.02 -11.61 2.54
C ALA A 349 -6.51 -11.50 3.99
N PHE A 350 -5.25 -11.85 4.24
CA PHE A 350 -4.63 -11.77 5.57
C PHE A 350 -4.44 -10.34 6.04
N HIS A 351 -3.91 -9.46 5.18
CA HIS A 351 -3.72 -8.06 5.57
C HIS A 351 -5.07 -7.39 5.86
N TYR A 352 -6.10 -7.71 5.07
CA TYR A 352 -7.43 -7.18 5.31
C TYR A 352 -8.09 -7.80 6.56
N GLY A 353 -7.95 -9.12 6.76
CA GLY A 353 -8.43 -9.81 7.98
C GLY A 353 -7.78 -9.28 9.26
N ASN A 354 -6.46 -9.02 9.22
CA ASN A 354 -5.74 -8.38 10.32
C ASN A 354 -6.19 -6.93 10.53
N PHE A 355 -6.46 -6.17 9.47
CA PHE A 355 -7.01 -4.82 9.60
C PHE A 355 -8.36 -4.86 10.33
N ILE A 356 -9.27 -5.75 9.93
CA ILE A 356 -10.59 -5.92 10.56
C ILE A 356 -10.45 -6.37 12.02
N SER A 357 -9.53 -7.29 12.30
CA SER A 357 -9.22 -7.71 13.67
C SER A 357 -8.79 -6.53 14.56
N ASN A 358 -8.03 -5.57 14.01
CA ASN A 358 -7.64 -4.36 14.73
C ASN A 358 -8.79 -3.35 14.90
N LEU A 359 -9.71 -3.26 13.93
CA LEU A 359 -10.96 -2.50 14.10
C LEU A 359 -11.79 -3.06 15.25
N VAL A 360 -11.95 -4.38 15.30
CA VAL A 360 -12.64 -5.11 16.38
C VAL A 360 -11.99 -4.84 17.74
N ARG A 361 -10.66 -5.00 17.86
CA ARG A 361 -9.93 -4.70 19.11
C ARG A 361 -10.08 -3.25 19.57
N SER A 362 -10.19 -2.32 18.62
CA SER A 362 -10.31 -0.89 18.89
C SER A 362 -11.75 -0.40 18.97
N GLN A 363 -12.73 -1.31 19.04
CA GLN A 363 -14.17 -1.01 19.17
C GLN A 363 -14.72 -0.13 18.02
N LYS A 364 -14.11 -0.20 16.83
CA LYS A 364 -14.61 0.44 15.59
C LYS A 364 -15.62 -0.49 14.90
N ILE A 365 -16.74 -0.73 15.59
CA ILE A 365 -17.70 -1.80 15.26
C ILE A 365 -18.34 -1.60 13.88
N GLU A 366 -18.81 -0.41 13.54
CA GLU A 366 -19.45 -0.15 12.24
C GLU A 366 -18.49 -0.38 11.07
N GLN A 367 -17.25 0.10 11.20
CA GLN A 367 -16.19 -0.13 10.20
C GLN A 367 -15.82 -1.61 10.10
N ALA A 368 -15.76 -2.32 11.24
CA ALA A 368 -15.49 -3.76 11.26
C ALA A 368 -16.60 -4.54 10.55
N LYS A 369 -17.88 -4.25 10.85
CA LYS A 369 -19.05 -4.85 10.19
C LYS A 369 -19.02 -4.62 8.68
N LEU A 370 -18.81 -3.38 8.26
CA LEU A 370 -18.74 -3.01 6.85
C LEU A 370 -17.60 -3.76 6.12
N SER A 371 -16.43 -3.82 6.74
CA SER A 371 -15.27 -4.52 6.17
C SER A 371 -15.48 -6.04 6.11
N PHE A 372 -16.13 -6.61 7.12
CA PHE A 372 -16.49 -8.02 7.17
C PHE A 372 -17.51 -8.39 6.10
N HIS A 373 -18.52 -7.53 5.90
CA HIS A 373 -19.47 -7.65 4.79
C HIS A 373 -18.77 -7.62 3.42
N TYR A 374 -17.76 -6.75 3.24
CA TYR A 374 -16.96 -6.76 2.00
C TYR A 374 -16.15 -8.04 1.82
N LEU A 375 -15.55 -8.60 2.88
CA LEU A 375 -14.90 -9.92 2.78
C LEU A 375 -15.88 -10.98 2.26
N ARG A 376 -17.10 -11.03 2.80
CA ARG A 376 -18.15 -11.93 2.31
C ARG A 376 -18.45 -11.66 0.83
N LEU A 377 -18.76 -10.40 0.47
CA LEU A 377 -19.16 -10.03 -0.89
C LEU A 377 -18.11 -10.48 -1.91
N TYR A 378 -16.84 -10.19 -1.67
CA TYR A 378 -15.76 -10.60 -2.56
C TYR A 378 -15.50 -12.10 -2.51
N GLY A 379 -15.64 -12.75 -1.35
CA GLY A 379 -15.57 -14.21 -1.23
C GLY A 379 -16.59 -14.90 -2.14
N THR A 380 -17.84 -14.43 -2.12
CA THR A 380 -18.90 -14.94 -3.02
C THR A 380 -18.59 -14.67 -4.49
N GLU A 381 -18.03 -13.50 -4.84
CA GLU A 381 -17.59 -13.23 -6.21
C GLU A 381 -16.44 -14.15 -6.65
N ILE A 382 -15.46 -14.40 -5.77
CA ILE A 382 -14.35 -15.34 -6.02
C ILE A 382 -14.90 -16.75 -6.25
N PHE A 383 -15.86 -17.19 -5.42
CA PHE A 383 -16.50 -18.51 -5.54
C PHE A 383 -17.15 -18.72 -6.91
N LYS A 384 -17.81 -17.69 -7.46
CA LYS A 384 -18.40 -17.75 -8.82
C LYS A 384 -17.36 -18.04 -9.90
N TYR A 385 -16.14 -17.54 -9.74
CA TYR A 385 -15.05 -17.79 -10.69
C TYR A 385 -14.39 -19.18 -10.51
N GLY A 386 -14.66 -19.88 -9.40
CA GLY A 386 -14.18 -21.25 -9.13
C GLY A 386 -14.50 -22.24 -10.25
N LYS A 387 -15.68 -22.12 -10.88
CA LYS A 387 -16.08 -22.96 -12.02
C LYS A 387 -15.11 -22.87 -13.20
N THR A 388 -14.48 -21.71 -13.39
CA THR A 388 -13.51 -21.45 -14.47
C THR A 388 -12.06 -21.60 -14.05
N SER A 389 -11.78 -21.43 -12.76
CA SER A 389 -10.44 -21.45 -12.17
C SER A 389 -10.50 -22.15 -10.81
N PRO A 390 -10.21 -23.46 -10.73
CA PRO A 390 -10.33 -24.23 -9.49
C PRO A 390 -9.52 -23.68 -8.31
N VAL A 391 -8.41 -22.98 -8.59
CA VAL A 391 -7.58 -22.30 -7.57
C VAL A 391 -8.38 -21.27 -6.77
N MET A 392 -9.45 -20.70 -7.35
CA MET A 392 -10.29 -19.73 -6.65
C MET A 392 -11.06 -20.34 -5.48
N TYR A 393 -11.42 -21.62 -5.51
CA TYR A 393 -12.08 -22.29 -4.37
C TYR A 393 -11.19 -22.22 -3.11
N PHE A 394 -9.90 -22.53 -3.26
CA PHE A 394 -8.95 -22.38 -2.16
C PHE A 394 -8.84 -20.92 -1.65
N ILE A 395 -9.00 -19.92 -2.52
CA ILE A 395 -9.04 -18.52 -2.06
C ILE A 395 -10.30 -18.22 -1.24
N VAL A 396 -11.44 -18.83 -1.56
CA VAL A 396 -12.66 -18.71 -0.73
C VAL A 396 -12.40 -19.27 0.66
N ASP A 397 -11.73 -20.42 0.77
CA ASP A 397 -11.30 -20.98 2.07
C ASP A 397 -10.45 -20.00 2.86
N VAL A 398 -9.55 -19.29 2.20
CA VAL A 398 -8.66 -18.31 2.85
C VAL A 398 -9.47 -17.14 3.39
N PHE A 399 -10.46 -16.64 2.64
CA PHE A 399 -11.37 -15.60 3.12
C PHE A 399 -12.20 -16.09 4.30
N ALA A 400 -12.78 -17.29 4.20
CA ALA A 400 -13.53 -17.92 5.28
C ALA A 400 -12.67 -18.15 6.54
N ALA A 401 -11.39 -18.47 6.38
CA ALA A 401 -10.45 -18.65 7.48
C ALA A 401 -10.16 -17.33 8.21
N GLU A 402 -10.01 -16.23 7.48
CA GLU A 402 -9.87 -14.90 8.10
C GLU A 402 -11.17 -14.46 8.80
N MET A 403 -12.34 -14.73 8.20
CA MET A 403 -13.65 -14.47 8.82
C MET A 403 -13.84 -15.27 10.12
N LYS A 404 -13.46 -16.55 10.12
CA LYS A 404 -13.46 -17.42 11.31
C LYS A 404 -12.61 -16.84 12.43
N LYS A 405 -11.39 -16.36 12.12
CA LYS A 405 -10.50 -15.74 13.13
C LYS A 405 -11.14 -14.51 13.76
N ILE A 406 -11.79 -13.67 12.96
CA ILE A 406 -12.48 -12.46 13.44
C ILE A 406 -13.68 -12.82 14.33
N LEU A 407 -14.43 -13.87 14.01
CA LEU A 407 -15.54 -14.36 14.84
C LEU A 407 -15.06 -14.90 16.19
N ILE A 408 -13.97 -15.67 16.20
CA ILE A 408 -13.33 -16.14 17.43
C ILE A 408 -12.88 -14.94 18.27
N LEU A 409 -12.23 -13.94 17.66
CA LEU A 409 -11.79 -12.73 18.35
C LEU A 409 -12.98 -11.92 18.91
N ALA A 410 -14.07 -11.78 18.15
CA ALA A 410 -15.29 -11.11 18.59
C ALA A 410 -15.88 -11.79 19.84
N HIS A 411 -15.82 -13.12 19.89
CA HIS A 411 -16.23 -13.91 21.04
C HIS A 411 -15.32 -13.70 22.25
N GLU A 412 -14.00 -13.80 22.05
CA GLU A 412 -12.98 -13.62 23.11
C GLU A 412 -13.04 -12.22 23.74
N LEU A 413 -13.39 -11.20 22.96
CA LEU A 413 -13.60 -9.83 23.44
C LEU A 413 -14.99 -9.60 24.04
N ASN A 414 -15.83 -10.63 24.14
CA ASN A 414 -17.19 -10.56 24.68
C ASN A 414 -18.06 -9.49 23.99
N LEU A 415 -17.96 -9.37 22.67
CA LEU A 415 -18.85 -8.48 21.91
C LEU A 415 -20.31 -8.94 22.02
N GLU A 416 -21.24 -8.03 21.75
CA GLU A 416 -22.67 -8.32 21.86
C GLU A 416 -23.08 -9.55 21.02
N THR A 417 -23.90 -10.43 21.60
CA THR A 417 -24.38 -11.66 20.93
C THR A 417 -25.09 -11.34 19.61
N ALA A 418 -25.84 -10.22 19.53
CA ALA A 418 -26.49 -9.78 18.31
C ALA A 418 -25.49 -9.49 17.17
N LEU A 419 -24.39 -8.81 17.50
CA LEU A 419 -23.31 -8.51 16.57
C LEU A 419 -22.58 -9.79 16.12
N GLN A 420 -22.23 -10.68 17.06
CA GLN A 420 -21.62 -11.98 16.73
C GLN A 420 -22.54 -12.79 15.80
N SER A 421 -23.85 -12.75 16.05
CA SER A 421 -24.89 -13.37 15.22
C SER A 421 -24.91 -12.80 13.79
N GLU A 422 -24.79 -11.48 13.63
CA GLU A 422 -24.76 -10.82 12.33
C GLU A 422 -23.48 -11.15 11.55
N LEU A 423 -22.32 -11.12 12.20
CA LEU A 423 -21.05 -11.52 11.58
C LEU A 423 -21.06 -13.01 11.20
N LEU A 424 -21.64 -13.88 12.03
CA LEU A 424 -21.76 -15.30 11.70
C LEU A 424 -22.62 -15.49 10.45
N PHE A 425 -23.75 -14.78 10.36
CA PHE A 425 -24.63 -14.83 9.19
C PHE A 425 -23.92 -14.42 7.89
N GLU A 426 -23.01 -13.44 7.96
CA GLU A 426 -22.17 -13.06 6.83
C GLU A 426 -21.18 -14.19 6.45
N MET A 427 -20.51 -14.84 7.42
CA MET A 427 -19.59 -15.95 7.11
C MET A 427 -20.30 -17.14 6.44
N LEU A 428 -21.51 -17.47 6.89
CA LEU A 428 -22.28 -18.59 6.34
C LEU A 428 -22.65 -18.39 4.86
N GLN A 429 -22.69 -17.15 4.37
CA GLN A 429 -23.04 -16.84 2.98
C GLN A 429 -21.85 -16.78 2.01
N VAL A 430 -20.61 -16.98 2.48
CA VAL A 430 -19.42 -16.74 1.66
C VAL A 430 -19.33 -17.65 0.43
N ASP A 431 -19.82 -18.89 0.54
CA ASP A 431 -19.85 -19.92 -0.52
C ASP A 431 -21.25 -20.13 -1.12
N SER A 432 -22.21 -19.25 -0.83
CA SER A 432 -23.57 -19.35 -1.37
C SER A 432 -23.64 -18.91 -2.85
N LEU A 433 -24.07 -19.79 -3.76
CA LEU A 433 -24.34 -19.44 -5.16
C LEU A 433 -25.81 -19.00 -5.36
N PRO A 434 -26.08 -17.84 -5.98
CA PRO A 434 -27.46 -17.40 -6.24
C PRO A 434 -28.26 -18.24 -7.24
N ASN A 435 -27.59 -19.03 -8.09
CA ASN A 435 -28.20 -19.77 -9.21
C ASN A 435 -27.56 -21.15 -9.36
N PHE A 436 -27.95 -22.10 -8.52
CA PHE A 436 -27.58 -23.50 -8.68
C PHE A 436 -28.48 -24.13 -9.76
N MET A 437 -27.89 -24.59 -10.87
CA MET A 437 -28.57 -25.43 -11.87
C MET A 437 -28.16 -26.87 -11.61
N LYS A 438 -29.14 -27.80 -11.53
CA LYS A 438 -28.91 -29.23 -11.29
C LYS A 438 -27.86 -29.85 -12.22
N ASP A 439 -27.73 -29.35 -13.44
CA ASP A 439 -26.78 -29.85 -14.47
C ASP A 439 -25.29 -29.68 -14.11
N ASP A 440 -24.97 -28.85 -13.11
CA ASP A 440 -23.59 -28.65 -12.64
C ASP A 440 -23.10 -29.79 -11.71
N LEU A 441 -24.02 -30.58 -11.14
CA LEU A 441 -23.72 -31.77 -10.32
C LEU A 441 -23.21 -32.95 -11.17
N ASP A 442 -23.72 -33.09 -12.39
CA ASP A 442 -23.41 -34.21 -13.30
C ASP A 442 -21.98 -34.17 -13.87
N LYS A 443 -21.26 -33.04 -13.72
CA LYS A 443 -19.87 -32.88 -14.17
C LYS A 443 -18.84 -33.24 -13.09
N GLY A 444 -19.27 -33.67 -11.90
CA GLY A 444 -18.36 -34.10 -10.82
C GLY A 444 -17.38 -33.02 -10.34
N GLN A 445 -17.71 -31.74 -10.52
CA GLN A 445 -16.76 -30.63 -10.47
C GLN A 445 -16.85 -29.74 -9.23
N PHE A 446 -17.61 -30.11 -8.20
CA PHE A 446 -17.65 -29.37 -6.93
C PHE A 446 -16.95 -30.15 -5.82
N VAL A 447 -15.73 -29.72 -5.51
CA VAL A 447 -14.98 -30.10 -4.31
C VAL A 447 -14.54 -28.80 -3.65
N ASP A 448 -15.49 -28.07 -3.04
CA ASP A 448 -15.12 -27.08 -2.03
C ASP A 448 -15.69 -27.52 -0.69
N ASN A 449 -14.90 -28.35 0.01
CA ASN A 449 -15.18 -28.79 1.37
C ASN A 449 -14.44 -27.90 2.39
N GLY A 450 -13.65 -26.93 1.94
CA GLY A 450 -12.79 -26.17 2.83
C GLY A 450 -13.59 -25.18 3.69
N VAL A 451 -14.54 -24.46 3.10
CA VAL A 451 -15.44 -23.57 3.84
C VAL A 451 -16.24 -24.34 4.89
N ARG A 452 -16.81 -25.50 4.52
CA ARG A 452 -17.50 -26.39 5.48
C ARG A 452 -16.56 -26.88 6.58
N THR A 453 -15.32 -27.24 6.25
CA THR A 453 -14.28 -27.59 7.23
C THR A 453 -14.05 -26.45 8.24
N LEU A 454 -14.00 -25.20 7.75
CA LEU A 454 -13.79 -24.01 8.58
C LEU A 454 -15.02 -23.69 9.45
N GLN A 455 -16.22 -23.81 8.91
CA GLN A 455 -17.49 -23.66 9.63
C GLN A 455 -17.62 -24.70 10.74
N ILE A 456 -17.36 -25.99 10.45
CA ILE A 456 -17.33 -27.05 11.48
C ILE A 456 -16.28 -26.71 12.53
N GLY A 457 -15.06 -26.33 12.11
CA GLY A 457 -14.02 -25.90 13.04
C GLY A 457 -14.43 -24.73 13.95
N LEU A 458 -15.28 -23.82 13.46
CA LEU A 458 -15.88 -22.74 14.25
C LEU A 458 -17.00 -23.24 15.18
N ALA A 459 -17.83 -24.19 14.74
CA ALA A 459 -18.84 -24.83 15.58
C ALA A 459 -18.20 -25.55 16.78
N LEU A 460 -17.06 -26.24 16.57
CA LEU A 460 -16.30 -26.86 17.66
C LEU A 460 -15.80 -25.85 18.69
N PHE A 461 -15.38 -24.66 18.24
CA PHE A 461 -15.03 -23.55 19.13
C PHE A 461 -16.25 -23.09 19.95
N TYR A 462 -17.42 -22.93 19.34
CA TYR A 462 -18.63 -22.53 20.07
C TYR A 462 -19.16 -23.60 21.01
N LEU A 463 -19.03 -24.88 20.68
CA LEU A 463 -19.30 -25.99 21.61
C LEU A 463 -18.38 -25.92 22.84
N LYS A 464 -17.09 -25.66 22.63
CA LYS A 464 -16.13 -25.50 23.73
C LYS A 464 -16.49 -24.35 24.68
N ASN A 465 -17.14 -23.30 24.15
CA ASN A 465 -17.48 -22.09 24.89
C ASN A 465 -18.97 -22.02 25.28
N ASP A 466 -19.69 -23.15 25.26
CA ASP A 466 -21.09 -23.27 25.66
C ASP A 466 -22.03 -22.28 24.95
N ARG A 467 -21.85 -22.10 23.62
CA ARG A 467 -22.69 -21.25 22.76
C ARG A 467 -23.53 -22.05 21.76
N PRO A 468 -24.54 -22.81 22.24
CA PRO A 468 -25.36 -23.66 21.39
C PRO A 468 -26.09 -22.87 20.29
N GLU A 469 -26.46 -21.61 20.53
CA GLU A 469 -27.16 -20.76 19.56
C GLU A 469 -26.38 -20.54 18.26
N PHE A 470 -25.06 -20.47 18.31
CA PHE A 470 -24.21 -20.33 17.13
C PHE A 470 -23.94 -21.67 16.46
N VAL A 471 -23.80 -22.73 17.25
CA VAL A 471 -23.65 -24.11 16.75
C VAL A 471 -24.88 -24.51 15.94
N GLU A 472 -26.08 -24.25 16.46
CA GLU A 472 -27.33 -24.55 15.77
C GLU A 472 -27.45 -23.84 14.42
N ARG A 473 -27.01 -22.58 14.34
CA ARG A 473 -27.03 -21.82 13.08
C ARG A 473 -26.09 -22.42 12.04
N ILE A 474 -24.87 -22.77 12.44
CA ILE A 474 -23.90 -23.43 11.56
C ILE A 474 -24.46 -24.78 11.10
N ILE A 475 -25.04 -25.57 12.01
CA ILE A 475 -25.66 -26.86 11.66
C ILE A 475 -26.79 -26.67 10.65
N ASN A 476 -27.66 -25.67 10.84
CA ASN A 476 -28.77 -25.43 9.92
C ASN A 476 -28.27 -25.04 8.52
N ASP A 477 -27.26 -24.17 8.42
CA ASP A 477 -26.63 -23.80 7.15
C ASP A 477 -26.01 -25.00 6.43
N ILE A 478 -25.29 -25.86 7.16
CA ILE A 478 -24.70 -27.07 6.59
C ILE A 478 -25.79 -28.06 6.14
N ILE A 479 -26.93 -28.13 6.83
CA ILE A 479 -28.03 -29.03 6.46
C ILE A 479 -28.72 -28.60 5.17
N ASP A 480 -28.68 -27.34 4.77
CA ASP A 480 -29.23 -26.91 3.49
C ASP A 480 -28.57 -27.64 2.31
N ASP A 481 -27.30 -28.10 2.47
CA ASP A 481 -26.62 -28.94 1.48
C ASP A 481 -27.29 -30.32 1.31
N LEU A 482 -28.01 -30.82 2.31
CA LEU A 482 -28.66 -32.13 2.27
C LEU A 482 -29.64 -32.24 1.09
N GLU A 483 -30.36 -31.15 0.76
CA GLU A 483 -31.31 -31.09 -0.35
C GLU A 483 -30.60 -31.25 -1.71
N TYR A 484 -29.39 -30.71 -1.83
CA TYR A 484 -28.63 -30.73 -3.09
C TYR A 484 -27.88 -32.05 -3.31
N TRP A 485 -27.28 -32.62 -2.25
CA TRP A 485 -26.38 -33.77 -2.35
C TRP A 485 -27.06 -35.12 -2.08
N GLY A 486 -28.20 -35.11 -1.38
CA GLY A 486 -28.86 -36.31 -0.88
C GLY A 486 -28.16 -36.91 0.34
N LYS A 487 -28.95 -37.63 1.16
CA LYS A 487 -28.56 -38.11 2.50
C LYS A 487 -27.26 -38.91 2.55
N GLU A 488 -27.07 -39.86 1.64
CA GLU A 488 -25.90 -40.76 1.69
C GLU A 488 -24.58 -40.05 1.32
N SER A 489 -24.60 -39.19 0.30
CA SER A 489 -23.43 -38.42 -0.12
C SER A 489 -23.07 -37.33 0.90
N PHE A 490 -24.09 -36.65 1.43
CA PHE A 490 -23.93 -35.66 2.48
C PHE A 490 -23.28 -36.25 3.74
N CYS A 491 -23.81 -37.36 4.28
CA CYS A 491 -23.25 -38.00 5.47
C CYS A 491 -21.80 -38.43 5.26
N ARG A 492 -21.46 -39.00 4.09
CA ARG A 492 -20.08 -39.38 3.76
C ARG A 492 -19.13 -38.18 3.71
N LEU A 493 -19.58 -37.05 3.13
CA LEU A 493 -18.79 -35.82 3.06
C LEU A 493 -18.47 -35.31 4.47
N ILE A 494 -19.48 -35.19 5.33
CA ILE A 494 -19.29 -34.73 6.71
C ILE A 494 -18.37 -35.65 7.50
N GLU A 495 -18.53 -36.97 7.37
CA GLU A 495 -17.67 -37.94 8.06
C GLU A 495 -16.21 -37.78 7.62
N MET A 496 -15.97 -37.62 6.31
CA MET A 496 -14.64 -37.34 5.76
C MET A 496 -14.07 -36.02 6.29
N THR A 497 -14.88 -34.95 6.33
CA THR A 497 -14.47 -33.64 6.86
C THR A 497 -14.06 -33.73 8.34
N CYS A 498 -14.85 -34.42 9.15
CA CYS A 498 -14.54 -34.64 10.56
C CYS A 498 -13.24 -35.44 10.74
N LYS A 499 -13.04 -36.51 9.95
CA LYS A 499 -11.79 -37.28 9.94
C LYS A 499 -10.59 -36.42 9.54
N HIS A 500 -10.73 -35.54 8.53
CA HIS A 500 -9.66 -34.61 8.16
C HIS A 500 -9.33 -33.62 9.29
N LEU A 501 -10.35 -33.05 9.95
CA LEU A 501 -10.15 -32.17 11.11
C LEU A 501 -9.40 -32.85 12.26
N GLN A 502 -9.64 -34.15 12.49
CA GLN A 502 -8.88 -34.93 13.48
C GLN A 502 -7.39 -35.03 13.11
N LEU A 503 -7.08 -35.17 11.82
CA LEU A 503 -5.71 -35.36 11.32
C LEU A 503 -4.93 -34.05 11.13
N PHE A 504 -5.60 -32.93 10.86
CA PHE A 504 -4.91 -31.66 10.59
C PHE A 504 -4.07 -31.21 11.79
N ASN A 505 -2.79 -30.97 11.53
CA ASN A 505 -1.85 -30.41 12.48
C ASN A 505 -1.75 -28.89 12.32
N HIS A 506 -1.19 -28.23 13.33
CA HIS A 506 -1.01 -26.77 13.31
C HIS A 506 -0.14 -26.30 12.13
N HIS A 507 0.81 -27.14 11.73
CA HIS A 507 1.75 -26.85 10.65
C HIS A 507 1.38 -27.66 9.41
N PHE A 508 1.42 -26.99 8.26
CA PHE A 508 1.34 -27.53 6.91
C PHE A 508 2.75 -27.91 6.44
N TRP A 509 2.87 -28.83 5.48
CA TRP A 509 4.19 -29.32 5.03
C TRP A 509 4.89 -28.36 4.06
N GLU A 510 4.15 -27.43 3.46
CA GLU A 510 4.68 -26.37 2.60
C GLU A 510 4.88 -25.08 3.40
N ASP A 511 6.00 -24.41 3.15
CA ASP A 511 6.23 -23.05 3.60
C ASP A 511 5.62 -22.08 2.59
N THR A 512 4.83 -21.14 3.08
CA THR A 512 4.20 -20.09 2.27
C THR A 512 4.81 -18.74 2.64
N ASP A 513 4.49 -17.68 1.90
CA ASP A 513 4.87 -16.30 2.27
C ASP A 513 4.42 -15.89 3.70
N ARG A 514 3.59 -16.71 4.36
CA ARG A 514 3.03 -16.53 5.70
C ARG A 514 3.53 -17.55 6.72
N GLY A 515 4.57 -18.30 6.40
CA GLY A 515 4.99 -19.47 7.16
C GLY A 515 4.18 -20.71 6.78
N ASN A 516 4.10 -21.67 7.71
CA ASN A 516 3.53 -22.99 7.46
C ASN A 516 2.23 -23.24 8.24
N LEU A 517 1.42 -22.23 8.54
CA LEU A 517 0.18 -22.43 9.31
C LEU A 517 -0.91 -23.10 8.46
N ASN A 518 -1.49 -24.19 8.97
CA ASN A 518 -2.62 -24.85 8.32
C ASN A 518 -3.94 -24.12 8.64
N ILE A 519 -4.58 -23.53 7.62
CA ILE A 519 -5.83 -22.76 7.79
C ILE A 519 -7.01 -23.60 8.30
N TYR A 520 -7.00 -24.91 8.05
CA TYR A 520 -8.07 -25.83 8.49
C TYR A 520 -7.85 -26.38 9.91
N TYR A 521 -6.70 -26.09 10.54
CA TYR A 521 -6.41 -26.56 11.88
C TYR A 521 -7.44 -26.04 12.90
N THR A 522 -7.79 -26.90 13.86
CA THR A 522 -8.56 -26.54 15.04
C THR A 522 -7.97 -27.23 16.27
N PRO A 523 -7.83 -26.53 17.41
CA PRO A 523 -7.43 -27.17 18.67
C PRO A 523 -8.60 -27.92 19.34
N TYR A 524 -9.84 -27.74 18.89
CA TYR A 524 -11.06 -28.23 19.54
C TYR A 524 -11.51 -29.62 19.06
N LYS A 525 -10.55 -30.52 18.82
CA LYS A 525 -10.80 -31.85 18.22
C LYS A 525 -11.70 -32.75 19.08
N ASP A 526 -11.66 -32.57 20.41
CA ASP A 526 -12.44 -33.37 21.37
C ASP A 526 -13.96 -33.15 21.24
N TYR A 527 -14.40 -32.10 20.55
CA TYR A 527 -15.82 -31.76 20.37
C TYR A 527 -16.40 -32.30 19.06
N ILE A 528 -15.62 -33.03 18.25
CA ILE A 528 -16.05 -33.54 16.94
C ILE A 528 -17.21 -34.51 17.09
N ASP A 529 -17.13 -35.45 18.03
CA ASP A 529 -18.19 -36.45 18.24
C ASP A 529 -19.49 -35.78 18.67
N GLN A 530 -19.42 -34.80 19.59
CA GLN A 530 -20.58 -34.03 20.03
C GLN A 530 -21.22 -33.24 18.87
N PHE A 531 -20.40 -32.64 17.99
CA PHE A 531 -20.90 -31.95 16.80
C PHE A 531 -21.63 -32.92 15.86
N GLN A 532 -21.06 -34.10 15.61
CA GLN A 532 -21.67 -35.13 14.76
C GLN A 532 -23.02 -35.59 15.31
N ASP A 533 -23.12 -35.83 16.61
CA ASP A 533 -24.37 -36.24 17.26
C ASP A 533 -25.48 -35.18 17.10
N LEU A 534 -25.13 -33.90 17.27
CA LEU A 534 -26.06 -32.79 17.08
C LEU A 534 -26.52 -32.68 15.62
N LEU A 535 -25.59 -32.78 14.67
CA LEU A 535 -25.91 -32.74 13.25
C LEU A 535 -26.79 -33.92 12.83
N ILE A 536 -26.47 -35.15 13.23
CA ILE A 536 -27.28 -36.35 12.95
C ILE A 536 -28.67 -36.22 13.54
N SER A 537 -28.78 -35.72 14.78
CA SER A 537 -30.07 -35.48 15.42
C SER A 537 -30.90 -34.49 14.61
N ARG A 538 -30.29 -33.42 14.09
CA ARG A 538 -30.98 -32.43 13.26
C ARG A 538 -31.34 -32.97 11.88
N ILE A 539 -30.52 -33.82 11.26
CA ILE A 539 -30.86 -34.52 10.00
C ILE A 539 -32.10 -35.42 10.20
N ARG A 540 -32.20 -36.13 11.33
CA ARG A 540 -33.38 -36.96 11.64
C ARG A 540 -34.64 -36.11 11.73
N LEU A 541 -34.58 -35.01 12.50
CA LEU A 541 -35.69 -34.06 12.60
C LEU A 541 -36.07 -33.46 11.22
N TYR A 542 -35.09 -33.15 10.39
CA TYR A 542 -35.34 -32.65 9.03
C TYR A 542 -36.04 -33.71 8.17
N ALA A 543 -35.58 -34.96 8.21
CA ALA A 543 -36.17 -36.07 7.46
C ALA A 543 -37.62 -36.39 7.90
N ASP A 544 -37.90 -36.35 9.21
CA ASP A 544 -39.23 -36.57 9.76
C ASP A 544 -40.20 -35.47 9.33
N ASN A 545 -39.76 -34.20 9.37
CA ASN A 545 -40.55 -33.06 8.87
C ASN A 545 -40.78 -33.12 7.34
N TYR A 546 -39.80 -33.60 6.58
CA TYR A 546 -39.92 -33.74 5.12
C TYR A 546 -40.93 -34.82 4.73
N LEU A 547 -40.96 -35.95 5.46
CA LEU A 547 -41.95 -37.01 5.30
C LEU A 547 -43.37 -36.54 5.64
N GLU A 548 -43.54 -35.71 6.66
CA GLU A 548 -44.85 -35.10 6.99
C GLU A 548 -45.32 -34.12 5.90
N LEU A 549 -44.43 -33.31 5.34
CA LEU A 549 -44.74 -32.36 4.26
C LEU A 549 -45.07 -33.05 2.93
N ASP A 550 -44.40 -34.15 2.60
CA ASP A 550 -44.67 -34.94 1.40
C ASP A 550 -46.02 -35.67 1.51
N HIS A 551 -46.32 -36.25 2.68
CA HIS A 551 -47.64 -36.82 2.96
C HIS A 551 -48.77 -35.79 2.88
N GLN A 552 -48.57 -34.57 3.37
CA GLN A 552 -49.55 -33.48 3.25
C GLN A 552 -49.74 -33.03 1.80
N ARG A 553 -48.67 -32.99 0.98
CA ARG A 553 -48.75 -32.68 -0.46
C ARG A 553 -49.44 -33.77 -1.26
N GLU A 554 -49.17 -35.04 -0.95
CA GLU A 554 -49.85 -36.18 -1.56
C GLU A 554 -51.34 -36.19 -1.23
N GLU A 555 -51.72 -35.95 0.05
CA GLU A 555 -53.13 -35.80 0.45
C GLU A 555 -53.85 -34.64 -0.25
N LEU A 556 -53.17 -33.50 -0.42
CA LEU A 556 -53.70 -32.35 -1.14
C LEU A 556 -53.92 -32.68 -2.62
N SER A 557 -52.96 -33.34 -3.26
CA SER A 557 -53.07 -33.77 -4.67
C SER A 557 -54.18 -34.82 -4.86
N ALA A 558 -54.34 -35.75 -3.91
CA ALA A 558 -55.36 -36.78 -3.93
C ALA A 558 -56.76 -36.18 -3.76
N LYS A 559 -56.94 -35.23 -2.83
CA LYS A 559 -58.20 -34.47 -2.66
C LYS A 559 -58.55 -33.64 -3.90
N GLU A 560 -57.54 -33.10 -4.58
CA GLU A 560 -57.74 -32.30 -5.79
C GLU A 560 -58.11 -33.19 -7.00
N LEU A 561 -57.51 -34.38 -7.12
CA LEU A 561 -57.89 -35.42 -8.07
C LEU A 561 -59.31 -35.95 -7.84
N GLU A 562 -59.70 -36.24 -6.59
CA GLU A 562 -61.07 -36.62 -6.25
C GLU A 562 -62.08 -35.53 -6.63
N ARG A 563 -61.73 -34.26 -6.42
CA ARG A 563 -62.58 -33.12 -6.77
C ARG A 563 -62.73 -32.94 -8.29
N ILE A 564 -61.70 -33.29 -9.06
CA ILE A 564 -61.74 -33.30 -10.53
C ILE A 564 -62.58 -34.49 -11.02
N LEU A 565 -62.36 -35.69 -10.49
CA LEU A 565 -63.10 -36.90 -10.83
C LEU A 565 -64.59 -36.79 -10.48
N GLY A 566 -64.92 -36.19 -9.33
CA GLY A 566 -66.30 -35.90 -8.94
C GLY A 566 -67.00 -34.94 -9.90
N ARG A 567 -66.30 -33.88 -10.36
CA ARG A 567 -66.82 -32.97 -11.39
C ARG A 567 -67.01 -33.67 -12.74
N PHE A 568 -66.10 -34.58 -13.09
CA PHE A 568 -66.18 -35.38 -14.30
C PHE A 568 -67.35 -36.37 -14.25
N HIS A 569 -67.57 -37.01 -13.11
CA HIS A 569 -68.70 -37.92 -12.86
C HIS A 569 -70.04 -37.20 -12.93
N GLU A 570 -70.17 -36.01 -12.33
CA GLU A 570 -71.36 -35.18 -12.47
C GLU A 570 -71.62 -34.74 -13.91
N GLN A 571 -70.57 -34.37 -14.67
CA GLN A 571 -70.71 -34.03 -16.08
C GLN A 571 -71.16 -35.23 -16.92
N MET A 572 -70.61 -36.42 -16.65
CA MET A 572 -71.00 -37.67 -17.29
C MET A 572 -72.46 -38.04 -16.97
N LEU A 573 -72.90 -37.90 -15.72
CA LEU A 573 -74.30 -38.13 -15.32
C LEU A 573 -75.26 -37.13 -16.02
N ARG A 574 -74.87 -35.85 -16.14
CA ARG A 574 -75.64 -34.86 -16.89
C ARG A 574 -75.68 -35.16 -18.39
N TYR A 575 -74.60 -35.71 -18.95
CA TYR A 575 -74.53 -36.13 -20.35
C TYR A 575 -75.43 -37.35 -20.60
N LEU A 576 -75.38 -38.35 -19.72
CA LEU A 576 -76.23 -39.55 -19.80
C LEU A 576 -77.72 -39.25 -19.60
N HIS A 577 -78.07 -38.31 -18.71
CA HIS A 577 -79.45 -37.83 -18.57
C HIS A 577 -79.96 -37.07 -19.82
N ARG A 578 -79.07 -36.47 -20.61
CA ARG A 578 -79.43 -35.82 -21.89
C ARG A 578 -79.65 -36.80 -23.05
N PHE A 579 -79.17 -38.04 -22.91
CA PHE A 579 -79.25 -39.08 -23.95
C PHE A 579 -80.06 -40.30 -23.53
N SER A 580 -80.73 -40.28 -22.37
CA SER A 580 -81.77 -41.26 -22.06
C SER A 580 -83.02 -40.94 -22.86
N PRO A 581 -83.41 -41.76 -23.86
CA PRO A 581 -84.67 -41.57 -24.55
C PRO A 581 -85.80 -41.95 -23.58
N GLU A 582 -86.69 -41.00 -23.29
CA GLU A 582 -88.03 -41.35 -22.81
C GLU A 582 -88.65 -42.32 -23.83
N LYS A 583 -88.99 -43.51 -23.34
CA LYS A 583 -90.14 -44.27 -23.82
C LYS A 583 -91.29 -44.00 -22.87
#